data_AF-A0A0F4Z2R6-F1
#
_entry.id   AF-A0A0F4Z2R6-F1
#
_cell.length_a   1.000
_cell.length_b   1.000
_cell.length_c   1.000
_cell.angle_alpha   90.00
_cell.angle_beta   90.00
_cell.angle_gamma   90.00
#
_symmetry.space_group_name_H-M   'P 1'
#
loop_
_entity.id
_entity.type
_entity.pdbx_description
1 polymer ?
#
loop_
_entity_poly.entity_id
_entity_poly.type
_entity_poly.pdbx_seq_one_letter_code
_entity_poly.pdbx_strand_id
1 'polypeptide(L)'
;MPSSFLGLEGLHVFITGAAGGIGSQAVREFLDQGCKVTAHDLRPIQLQASSDPARLYTLTGDISDEESIQSCMEQARKRFGPINILIANAGITDESNAYPIWDLPLDVWEKTYRTNIRGTFLTIKHFLRCARAAQEAQGGAELENLAIVVTGSETGKFGQAGHAEYASGKAGLQYGLVRGLKNEIVRLNRNARINAVAPGWVDTPMIEGRLDDPRELWAEAQATVPLRKIAKPEDVARAMAFLASHRAAGHISGECLSVDGGMEGRLIWRENEVVKTSPDNASNKDTLSGGRPETGLQTIPRSVPRPTRNKIRVAISIDLDAVSGWLGTGYSPENILADYSAGFFAARVGVPRLLKMLKKVGLADRVTWFIPGHSAESFPDEVRQVVESGCEIGLHGYAHEGAYSLTVQQERDVLEKCIEIATRLTGKKPVGYRAPLYQVRESTLDLLEEYGFEYGASVYTSPIDASLTDHDCHPFFAPRRPPLQPIDYSKPASSWMHPVPSSSSSSSNQHDRRPLVEVPCNWYMEDMTPMQFLPHVPNSHGYVDVRVVEQLWRDRFLWIRDNETDEEDAVFPMLMHPDTSGMAHIIGMVERMIRWLQEWEAAGEVVFARRARLQGGGGRGIDKT
;
A
#
# COMPACT_ATOMS: atom_id res chain seq x y z
N MET A 1 8.79 -41.10 -18.45
CA MET A 1 7.96 -40.54 -17.35
C MET A 1 7.45 -39.19 -17.81
N PRO A 2 6.16 -38.84 -17.65
CA PRO A 2 5.75 -37.45 -17.79
C PRO A 2 6.56 -36.60 -16.80
N SER A 3 7.13 -35.48 -17.26
CA SER A 3 7.93 -34.59 -16.41
C SER A 3 7.06 -33.95 -15.33
N SER A 4 7.55 -33.90 -14.09
CA SER A 4 6.92 -33.19 -12.98
C SER A 4 6.64 -31.73 -13.35
N PHE A 5 5.73 -31.10 -12.61
CA PHE A 5 5.39 -29.70 -12.80
C PHE A 5 6.63 -28.79 -12.80
N LEU A 6 7.63 -29.09 -11.95
CA LEU A 6 8.86 -28.30 -11.86
C LEU A 6 9.91 -28.70 -12.91
N GLY A 7 9.89 -29.92 -13.45
CA GLY A 7 10.81 -30.34 -14.51
C GLY A 7 12.28 -30.28 -14.07
N LEU A 8 12.57 -30.68 -12.83
CA LEU A 8 13.92 -30.62 -12.22
C LEU A 8 14.64 -31.98 -12.24
N GLU A 9 13.99 -33.04 -12.71
CA GLU A 9 14.48 -34.41 -12.63
C GLU A 9 15.85 -34.56 -13.30
N GLY A 10 16.77 -35.24 -12.63
CA GLY A 10 18.10 -35.54 -13.16
C GLY A 10 19.07 -34.35 -13.17
N LEU A 11 18.61 -33.13 -12.92
CA LEU A 11 19.47 -31.95 -12.78
C LEU A 11 20.34 -32.05 -11.54
N HIS A 12 21.52 -31.42 -11.60
CA HIS A 12 22.45 -31.38 -10.49
C HIS A 12 22.30 -30.08 -9.69
N VAL A 13 22.05 -30.22 -8.40
CA VAL A 13 21.84 -29.13 -7.44
C VAL A 13 22.98 -29.11 -6.43
N PHE A 14 23.59 -27.96 -6.21
CA PHE A 14 24.54 -27.73 -5.13
C PHE A 14 23.88 -26.86 -4.05
N ILE A 15 23.85 -27.34 -2.80
CA ILE A 15 23.15 -26.69 -1.69
C ILE A 15 24.14 -26.41 -0.57
N THR A 16 24.32 -25.14 -0.19
CA THR A 16 25.13 -24.76 0.98
C THR A 16 24.30 -24.65 2.25
N GLY A 17 24.91 -24.93 3.41
CA GLY A 17 24.22 -24.90 4.70
C GLY A 17 23.33 -26.13 4.91
N ALA A 18 23.68 -27.26 4.28
CA ALA A 18 22.85 -28.45 4.21
C ALA A 18 22.67 -29.19 5.55
N ALA A 19 23.49 -28.89 6.57
CA ALA A 19 23.28 -29.39 7.93
C ALA A 19 22.36 -28.46 8.76
N GLY A 20 21.93 -27.32 8.21
CA GLY A 20 20.97 -26.41 8.85
C GLY A 20 19.51 -26.84 8.65
N GLY A 21 18.59 -26.17 9.35
CA GLY A 21 17.15 -26.48 9.27
C GLY A 21 16.58 -26.35 7.86
N ILE A 22 16.70 -25.16 7.25
CA ILE A 22 16.24 -24.91 5.86
C ILE A 22 17.05 -25.75 4.86
N GLY A 23 18.37 -25.79 4.99
CA GLY A 23 19.24 -26.47 4.03
C GLY A 23 19.02 -27.98 3.98
N SER A 24 18.84 -28.63 5.13
CA SER A 24 18.52 -30.06 5.17
C SER A 24 17.18 -30.38 4.51
N GLN A 25 16.18 -29.51 4.69
CA GLN A 25 14.89 -29.67 4.03
C GLN A 25 14.95 -29.38 2.53
N ALA A 26 15.77 -28.41 2.10
CA ALA A 26 16.04 -28.19 0.68
C ALA A 26 16.69 -29.42 0.04
N VAL A 27 17.64 -30.09 0.72
CA VAL A 27 18.21 -31.35 0.21
C VAL A 27 17.13 -32.41 0.00
N ARG A 28 16.21 -32.60 0.96
CA ARG A 28 15.10 -33.55 0.82
C ARG A 28 14.18 -33.17 -0.34
N GLU A 29 13.76 -31.92 -0.42
CA GLU A 29 12.88 -31.42 -1.49
C GLU A 29 13.48 -31.68 -2.87
N PHE A 30 14.73 -31.29 -3.13
CA PHE A 30 15.35 -31.51 -4.45
C PHE A 30 15.58 -33.00 -4.74
N LEU A 31 15.85 -33.84 -3.73
CA LEU A 31 15.90 -35.30 -3.93
C LEU A 31 14.52 -35.88 -4.28
N ASP A 32 13.44 -35.39 -3.66
CA ASP A 32 12.08 -35.83 -3.96
C ASP A 32 11.64 -35.38 -5.36
N GLN A 33 12.13 -34.23 -5.84
CA GLN A 33 11.98 -33.78 -7.23
C GLN A 33 12.88 -34.55 -8.23
N GLY A 34 13.59 -35.61 -7.79
CA GLY A 34 14.40 -36.46 -8.66
C GLY A 34 15.75 -35.87 -9.06
N CYS A 35 16.24 -34.83 -8.38
CA CYS A 35 17.55 -34.24 -8.66
C CYS A 35 18.69 -35.12 -8.15
N LYS A 36 19.90 -34.82 -8.64
CA LYS A 36 21.17 -35.21 -8.00
C LYS A 36 21.60 -34.05 -7.12
N VAL A 37 21.82 -34.28 -5.83
CA VAL A 37 22.09 -33.22 -4.86
C VAL A 37 23.48 -33.38 -4.27
N THR A 38 24.31 -32.34 -4.44
CA THR A 38 25.50 -32.14 -3.62
C THR A 38 25.13 -31.26 -2.43
N ALA A 39 25.14 -31.85 -1.24
CA ALA A 39 24.89 -31.19 0.04
C ALA A 39 26.22 -30.73 0.64
N HIS A 40 26.36 -29.45 0.93
CA HIS A 40 27.58 -28.83 1.44
C HIS A 40 27.32 -28.08 2.75
N ASP A 41 28.17 -28.27 3.75
CA ASP A 41 28.15 -27.53 5.01
C ASP A 41 29.55 -27.46 5.63
N LEU A 42 29.78 -26.54 6.56
CA LEU A 42 31.00 -26.51 7.37
C LEU A 42 31.04 -27.69 8.35
N ARG A 43 29.87 -28.16 8.77
CA ARG A 43 29.70 -29.28 9.70
C ARG A 43 29.49 -30.59 8.95
N PRO A 44 29.79 -31.74 9.58
CA PRO A 44 29.38 -33.02 9.05
C PRO A 44 27.86 -33.08 8.83
N ILE A 45 27.44 -33.51 7.65
CA ILE A 45 26.03 -33.59 7.26
C ILE A 45 25.50 -34.97 7.66
N GLN A 46 24.53 -35.00 8.57
CA GLN A 46 23.81 -36.21 8.95
C GLN A 46 22.36 -36.10 8.47
N LEU A 47 22.12 -36.55 7.24
CA LEU A 47 20.76 -36.64 6.72
C LEU A 47 20.27 -38.08 6.91
N GLN A 48 19.11 -38.25 7.56
CA GLN A 48 18.44 -39.54 7.54
C GLN A 48 18.19 -39.91 6.08
N ALA A 49 18.70 -41.08 5.70
CA ALA A 49 18.88 -41.49 4.31
C ALA A 49 17.61 -41.20 3.49
N SER A 50 17.76 -40.36 2.46
CA SER A 50 16.83 -40.43 1.32
C SER A 50 16.77 -41.88 0.84
N SER A 51 15.61 -42.27 0.33
CA SER A 51 15.37 -43.56 -0.31
C SER A 51 16.33 -43.89 -1.48
N ASP A 52 17.19 -42.94 -1.90
CA ASP A 52 18.17 -43.14 -2.98
C ASP A 52 19.56 -42.51 -2.69
N PRO A 53 20.48 -43.24 -2.04
CA PRO A 53 21.84 -42.78 -1.76
C PRO A 53 22.69 -42.54 -3.03
N ALA A 54 22.26 -42.98 -4.22
CA ALA A 54 23.04 -42.77 -5.44
C ALA A 54 23.01 -41.32 -5.92
N ARG A 55 21.97 -40.56 -5.53
CA ARG A 55 21.72 -39.16 -5.94
C ARG A 55 22.16 -38.12 -4.92
N LEU A 56 22.60 -38.53 -3.72
CA LEU A 56 23.11 -37.61 -2.70
C LEU A 56 24.63 -37.71 -2.59
N TYR A 57 25.31 -36.57 -2.56
CA TYR A 57 26.73 -36.47 -2.26
C TYR A 57 26.98 -35.39 -1.23
N THR A 58 27.65 -35.72 -0.13
CA THR A 58 27.91 -34.79 0.96
C THR A 58 29.35 -34.30 0.93
N LEU A 59 29.55 -33.00 1.09
CA LEU A 59 30.86 -32.35 1.18
C LEU A 59 30.93 -31.50 2.43
N THR A 60 32.09 -31.51 3.07
CA THR A 60 32.41 -30.62 4.19
C THR A 60 33.40 -29.56 3.71
N GLY A 61 33.09 -28.28 3.92
CA GLY A 61 33.93 -27.18 3.46
C GLY A 61 33.47 -25.82 4.00
N ASP A 62 34.36 -24.84 3.95
CA ASP A 62 34.09 -23.48 4.39
C ASP A 62 33.80 -22.59 3.17
N ILE A 63 32.57 -22.06 3.08
CA ILE A 63 32.19 -21.15 2.00
C ILE A 63 32.98 -19.84 2.05
N SER A 64 33.48 -19.47 3.22
CA SER A 64 34.30 -18.30 3.46
C SER A 64 35.79 -18.55 3.18
N ASP A 65 36.16 -19.72 2.65
CA ASP A 65 37.49 -19.97 2.12
C ASP A 65 37.40 -20.23 0.61
N GLU A 66 38.17 -19.47 -0.18
CA GLU A 66 38.03 -19.51 -1.64
C GLU A 66 38.54 -20.84 -2.22
N GLU A 67 39.63 -21.37 -1.68
CA GLU A 67 40.20 -22.65 -2.14
C GLU A 67 39.28 -23.82 -1.75
N SER A 68 38.70 -23.77 -0.55
CA SER A 68 37.74 -24.75 -0.05
C SER A 68 36.52 -24.86 -0.96
N ILE A 69 35.84 -23.74 -1.23
CA ILE A 69 34.64 -23.77 -2.07
C ILE A 69 34.95 -24.10 -3.53
N GLN A 70 36.10 -23.67 -4.06
CA GLN A 70 36.56 -24.06 -5.40
C GLN A 70 36.75 -25.58 -5.49
N SER A 71 37.43 -26.18 -4.52
CA SER A 71 37.65 -27.63 -4.43
C SER A 71 36.32 -28.38 -4.32
N CYS A 72 35.40 -27.89 -3.48
CA CYS A 72 34.08 -28.51 -3.32
C CYS A 72 33.26 -28.50 -4.62
N MET A 73 33.25 -27.39 -5.36
CA MET A 73 32.58 -27.29 -6.65
C MET A 73 33.18 -28.25 -7.68
N GLU A 74 34.51 -28.43 -7.68
CA GLU A 74 35.17 -29.39 -8.56
C GLU A 74 34.81 -30.84 -8.22
N GLN A 75 34.78 -31.19 -6.93
CA GLN A 75 34.38 -32.52 -6.47
C GLN A 75 32.92 -32.82 -6.82
N ALA A 76 32.01 -31.86 -6.59
CA ALA A 76 30.61 -31.97 -6.98
C ALA A 76 30.47 -32.24 -8.47
N ARG A 77 31.18 -31.45 -9.31
CA ARG A 77 31.18 -31.60 -10.76
C ARG A 77 31.70 -32.96 -11.20
N LYS A 78 32.78 -33.46 -10.58
CA LYS A 78 33.33 -34.80 -10.87
C LYS A 78 32.32 -35.91 -10.55
N ARG A 79 31.52 -35.74 -9.49
CA ARG A 79 30.57 -36.76 -9.01
C ARG A 79 29.32 -36.88 -9.89
N PHE A 80 28.71 -35.75 -10.27
CA PHE A 80 27.40 -35.74 -10.94
C PHE A 80 27.36 -35.04 -12.29
N GLY A 81 28.46 -34.42 -12.73
CA GLY A 81 28.53 -33.61 -13.93
C GLY A 81 28.28 -32.12 -13.68
N PRO A 82 28.03 -31.32 -14.72
CA PRO A 82 27.76 -29.89 -14.61
C PRO A 82 26.69 -29.59 -13.55
N ILE A 83 26.89 -28.52 -12.79
CA ILE A 83 25.93 -28.07 -11.76
C ILE A 83 24.94 -27.15 -12.45
N ASN A 84 23.64 -27.47 -12.38
CA ASN A 84 22.58 -26.68 -13.00
C ASN A 84 22.03 -25.64 -12.01
N ILE A 85 21.89 -26.02 -10.75
CA ILE A 85 21.19 -25.23 -9.74
C ILE A 85 22.09 -24.99 -8.54
N LEU A 86 22.18 -23.74 -8.09
CA LEU A 86 22.82 -23.36 -6.84
C LEU A 86 21.77 -22.86 -5.85
N ILE A 87 21.69 -23.51 -4.70
CA ILE A 87 20.96 -23.00 -3.53
C ILE A 87 22.00 -22.46 -2.54
N ALA A 88 22.22 -21.15 -2.59
CA ALA A 88 23.13 -20.44 -1.70
C ALA A 88 22.39 -20.10 -0.39
N ASN A 89 22.35 -21.06 0.53
CA ASN A 89 21.57 -20.99 1.76
C ASN A 89 22.40 -20.81 3.03
N ALA A 90 23.67 -21.19 3.03
CA ALA A 90 24.53 -21.03 4.20
C ALA A 90 24.57 -19.57 4.70
N GLY A 91 24.42 -19.41 6.01
CA GLY A 91 24.56 -18.15 6.72
C GLY A 91 24.56 -18.36 8.22
N ILE A 92 25.05 -17.37 8.95
CA ILE A 92 25.13 -17.33 10.40
C ILE A 92 24.61 -15.99 10.93
N THR A 93 24.22 -15.98 12.19
CA THR A 93 23.97 -14.81 13.01
C THR A 93 24.26 -15.19 14.46
N ASP A 94 24.50 -14.22 15.33
CA ASP A 94 24.57 -14.48 16.77
C ASP A 94 23.18 -14.33 17.39
N GLU A 95 22.45 -15.44 17.52
CA GLU A 95 21.13 -15.44 18.16
C GLU A 95 21.21 -15.40 19.70
N SER A 96 22.39 -15.53 20.30
CA SER A 96 22.56 -15.57 21.75
C SER A 96 22.63 -14.20 22.40
N ASN A 97 22.82 -13.15 21.60
CA ASN A 97 22.92 -11.77 22.05
C ASN A 97 22.17 -10.83 21.10
N ALA A 98 21.63 -9.74 21.64
CA ALA A 98 21.08 -8.65 20.85
C ALA A 98 21.89 -7.38 21.15
N TYR A 99 22.85 -7.06 20.28
CA TYR A 99 23.73 -5.91 20.48
C TYR A 99 23.11 -4.65 19.89
N PRO A 100 22.90 -3.55 20.66
CA PRO A 100 22.71 -2.27 20.02
C PRO A 100 23.97 -1.95 19.19
N ILE A 101 23.80 -1.26 18.06
CA ILE A 101 24.88 -1.13 17.05
C ILE A 101 26.17 -0.51 17.61
N TRP A 102 26.09 0.35 18.63
CA TRP A 102 27.24 0.99 19.27
C TRP A 102 28.03 0.06 20.22
N ASP A 103 27.46 -1.09 20.62
CA ASP A 103 28.11 -2.10 21.47
C ASP A 103 28.41 -3.41 20.72
N LEU A 104 28.07 -3.50 19.43
CA LEU A 104 28.28 -4.69 18.60
C LEU A 104 29.79 -4.97 18.43
N PRO A 105 30.30 -6.12 18.90
CA PRO A 105 31.70 -6.45 18.75
C PRO A 105 32.10 -6.57 17.27
N LEU A 106 33.23 -5.96 16.90
CA LEU A 106 33.71 -5.93 15.52
C LEU A 106 33.96 -7.34 14.96
N ASP A 107 34.43 -8.27 15.78
CA ASP A 107 34.68 -9.66 15.37
C ASP A 107 33.38 -10.41 15.03
N VAL A 108 32.27 -10.11 15.71
CA VAL A 108 30.94 -10.65 15.38
C VAL A 108 30.48 -10.11 14.02
N TRP A 109 30.62 -8.80 13.79
CA TRP A 109 30.32 -8.17 12.50
C TRP A 109 31.15 -8.79 11.36
N GLU A 110 32.47 -8.85 11.53
CA GLU A 110 33.40 -9.38 10.53
C GLU A 110 33.14 -10.85 10.23
N LYS A 111 32.90 -11.67 11.27
CA LYS A 111 32.59 -13.10 11.11
C LYS A 111 31.30 -13.30 10.32
N THR A 112 30.26 -12.53 10.64
CA THR A 112 28.96 -12.59 9.95
C THR A 112 29.09 -12.18 8.48
N TYR A 113 29.76 -11.07 8.20
CA TYR A 113 30.00 -10.61 6.82
C TYR A 113 30.90 -11.56 6.02
N ARG A 114 31.96 -12.08 6.65
CA ARG A 114 32.89 -13.04 6.03
C ARG A 114 32.18 -14.31 5.59
N THR A 115 31.21 -14.77 6.38
CA THR A 115 30.42 -15.97 6.05
C THR A 115 29.29 -15.64 5.08
N ASN A 116 28.40 -14.71 5.45
CA ASN A 116 27.14 -14.48 4.74
C ASN A 116 27.36 -13.76 3.40
N ILE A 117 28.16 -12.71 3.38
CA ILE A 117 28.40 -11.92 2.17
C ILE A 117 29.51 -12.53 1.34
N ARG A 118 30.73 -12.58 1.89
CA ARG A 118 31.89 -13.06 1.13
C ARG A 118 31.72 -14.53 0.76
N GLY A 119 31.23 -15.37 1.66
CA GLY A 119 31.01 -16.79 1.35
C GLY A 119 29.96 -17.03 0.27
N THR A 120 28.84 -16.30 0.29
CA THR A 120 27.82 -16.37 -0.78
C THR A 120 28.40 -15.91 -2.13
N PHE A 121 29.14 -14.80 -2.14
CA PHE A 121 29.83 -14.31 -3.33
C PHE A 121 30.77 -15.37 -3.91
N LEU A 122 31.65 -15.97 -3.08
CA LEU A 122 32.61 -16.97 -3.54
C LEU A 122 31.91 -18.22 -4.09
N THR A 123 30.86 -18.67 -3.42
CA THR A 123 30.03 -19.80 -3.86
C THR A 123 29.44 -19.55 -5.25
N ILE A 124 28.82 -18.38 -5.45
CA ILE A 124 28.24 -17.99 -6.74
C ILE A 124 29.31 -17.85 -7.83
N LYS A 125 30.43 -17.19 -7.52
CA LYS A 125 31.56 -17.02 -8.44
C LYS A 125 32.05 -18.36 -8.99
N HIS A 126 32.26 -19.33 -8.10
CA HIS A 126 32.79 -20.64 -8.51
C HIS A 126 31.75 -21.53 -9.17
N PHE A 127 30.48 -21.46 -8.76
CA PHE A 127 29.37 -22.08 -9.51
C PHE A 127 29.32 -21.58 -10.96
N LEU A 128 29.36 -20.27 -11.19
CA LEU A 128 29.32 -19.70 -12.54
C LEU A 128 30.58 -20.02 -13.35
N ARG A 129 31.76 -20.10 -12.71
CA ARG A 129 32.98 -20.59 -13.37
C ARG A 129 32.84 -22.05 -13.81
N CYS A 130 32.25 -22.92 -12.97
CA CYS A 130 31.96 -24.30 -13.35
C CYS A 130 30.96 -24.37 -14.50
N ALA A 131 29.90 -23.55 -14.48
CA ALA A 131 28.92 -23.48 -15.56
C ALA A 131 29.58 -23.05 -16.89
N ARG A 132 30.37 -21.98 -16.88
CA ARG A 132 31.11 -21.51 -18.07
C ARG A 132 32.02 -22.60 -18.62
N ALA A 133 32.85 -23.23 -17.78
CA ALA A 133 33.76 -24.28 -18.21
C ALA A 133 33.02 -25.50 -18.79
N ALA A 134 31.86 -25.86 -18.22
CA ALA A 134 31.03 -26.93 -18.76
C ALA A 134 30.46 -26.58 -20.14
N GLN A 135 29.96 -25.35 -20.32
CA GLN A 135 29.46 -24.85 -21.60
C GLN A 135 30.54 -24.79 -22.68
N GLU A 136 31.75 -24.34 -22.33
CA GLU A 136 32.91 -24.32 -23.22
C GLU A 136 33.29 -25.75 -23.65
N ALA A 137 33.33 -26.70 -22.71
CA ALA A 137 33.65 -28.10 -22.99
C ALA A 137 32.64 -28.80 -23.92
N GLN A 138 31.39 -28.32 -23.97
CA GLN A 138 30.34 -28.81 -24.89
C GLN A 138 30.17 -27.92 -26.13
N GLY A 139 31.22 -27.18 -26.53
CA GLY A 139 31.23 -26.42 -27.78
C GLY A 139 30.36 -25.17 -27.77
N GLY A 140 30.11 -24.59 -26.59
CA GLY A 140 29.29 -23.39 -26.41
C GLY A 140 27.80 -23.66 -26.26
N ALA A 141 27.37 -24.93 -26.26
CA ALA A 141 25.98 -25.23 -25.88
C ALA A 141 25.72 -24.73 -24.45
N GLU A 142 24.58 -24.11 -24.23
CA GLU A 142 24.20 -23.57 -22.91
C GLU A 142 23.70 -24.70 -22.00
N LEU A 143 24.00 -24.61 -20.70
CA LEU A 143 23.42 -25.53 -19.73
C LEU A 143 21.92 -25.27 -19.60
N GLU A 144 21.15 -26.34 -19.55
CA GLU A 144 19.72 -26.26 -19.22
C GLU A 144 19.53 -25.87 -17.76
N ASN A 145 18.50 -25.07 -17.49
CA ASN A 145 18.05 -24.70 -16.15
C ASN A 145 19.19 -24.15 -15.25
N LEU A 146 19.98 -23.20 -15.76
CA LEU A 146 21.03 -22.55 -14.96
C LEU A 146 20.40 -21.55 -13.97
N ALA A 147 20.25 -21.94 -12.70
CA ALA A 147 19.52 -21.16 -11.72
C ALA A 147 20.28 -20.99 -10.39
N ILE A 148 20.17 -19.80 -9.80
CA ILE A 148 20.69 -19.49 -8.48
C ILE A 148 19.53 -19.02 -7.59
N VAL A 149 19.40 -19.61 -6.42
CA VAL A 149 18.50 -19.13 -5.37
C VAL A 149 19.31 -18.80 -4.13
N VAL A 150 19.26 -17.53 -3.72
CA VAL A 150 19.94 -17.01 -2.53
C VAL A 150 18.95 -16.96 -1.37
N THR A 151 19.39 -17.34 -0.17
CA THR A 151 18.55 -17.21 1.03
C THR A 151 18.74 -15.82 1.64
N GLY A 152 17.72 -14.98 1.45
CA GLY A 152 17.58 -13.68 2.09
C GLY A 152 17.05 -13.81 3.51
N SER A 153 16.35 -12.77 3.97
CA SER A 153 15.61 -12.73 5.24
C SER A 153 14.70 -11.49 5.24
N GLU A 154 13.58 -11.57 5.93
CA GLU A 154 12.74 -10.45 6.32
C GLU A 154 13.52 -9.36 7.09
N THR A 155 14.54 -9.73 7.87
CA THR A 155 15.42 -8.77 8.56
C THR A 155 16.17 -7.87 7.56
N GLY A 156 16.47 -8.37 6.36
CA GLY A 156 17.05 -7.58 5.28
C GLY A 156 16.07 -6.61 4.61
N LYS A 157 14.76 -6.71 4.93
CA LYS A 157 13.69 -5.84 4.43
C LYS A 157 13.24 -4.83 5.48
N PHE A 158 13.04 -5.27 6.72
CA PHE A 158 12.49 -4.45 7.79
C PHE A 158 13.53 -3.99 8.82
N GLY A 159 14.70 -4.62 8.85
CA GLY A 159 15.67 -4.49 9.93
C GLY A 159 15.25 -5.31 11.16
N GLN A 160 16.19 -5.52 12.08
CA GLN A 160 15.95 -6.10 13.39
C GLN A 160 16.91 -5.46 14.39
N ALA A 161 16.37 -4.89 15.46
CA ALA A 161 17.20 -4.37 16.55
C ALA A 161 18.04 -5.51 17.14
N GLY A 162 19.31 -5.25 17.44
CA GLY A 162 20.22 -6.28 17.95
C GLY A 162 21.06 -7.02 16.90
N HIS A 163 20.67 -6.95 15.61
CA HIS A 163 21.23 -7.80 14.55
C HIS A 163 21.58 -7.00 13.27
N ALA A 164 22.23 -5.85 13.44
CA ALA A 164 22.54 -4.94 12.33
C ALA A 164 23.47 -5.57 11.29
N GLU A 165 24.46 -6.37 11.71
CA GLU A 165 25.38 -7.14 10.87
C GLU A 165 24.67 -8.16 10.00
N TYR A 166 23.66 -8.85 10.54
CA TYR A 166 22.88 -9.83 9.79
C TYR A 166 21.91 -9.14 8.82
N ALA A 167 21.12 -8.19 9.32
CA ALA A 167 20.12 -7.48 8.54
C ALA A 167 20.74 -6.74 7.34
N SER A 168 21.83 -5.98 7.57
CA SER A 168 22.55 -5.28 6.49
C SER A 168 23.17 -6.26 5.49
N GLY A 169 23.71 -7.39 5.95
CA GLY A 169 24.21 -8.45 5.09
C GLY A 169 23.12 -9.05 4.21
N LYS A 170 21.97 -9.43 4.78
CA LYS A 170 20.84 -10.03 4.04
C LYS A 170 20.24 -9.04 3.04
N ALA A 171 20.11 -7.76 3.40
CA ALA A 171 19.73 -6.70 2.47
C ALA A 171 20.72 -6.61 1.29
N GLY A 172 22.02 -6.61 1.56
CA GLY A 172 23.08 -6.59 0.56
C GLY A 172 23.02 -7.78 -0.40
N LEU A 173 22.67 -8.98 0.07
CA LEU A 173 22.47 -10.15 -0.78
C LEU A 173 21.21 -10.02 -1.65
N GLN A 174 20.05 -9.80 -1.03
CA GLN A 174 18.76 -9.94 -1.71
C GLN A 174 18.38 -8.73 -2.58
N TYR A 175 18.83 -7.52 -2.22
CA TYR A 175 18.54 -6.29 -2.99
C TYR A 175 19.76 -5.73 -3.72
N GLY A 176 20.98 -6.08 -3.31
CA GLY A 176 22.21 -5.72 -4.01
C GLY A 176 22.68 -6.80 -4.99
N LEU A 177 23.24 -7.89 -4.45
CA LEU A 177 23.91 -8.95 -5.22
C LEU A 177 22.99 -9.60 -6.25
N VAL A 178 21.78 -9.99 -5.84
CA VAL A 178 20.79 -10.63 -6.75
C VAL A 178 20.43 -9.70 -7.92
N ARG A 179 20.17 -8.41 -7.63
CA ARG A 179 19.80 -7.43 -8.67
C ARG A 179 20.95 -7.07 -9.59
N GLY A 180 22.18 -7.03 -9.10
CA GLY A 180 23.38 -6.81 -9.91
C GLY A 180 23.64 -8.00 -10.84
N LEU A 181 23.77 -9.19 -10.25
CA LEU A 181 24.18 -10.38 -10.99
C LEU A 181 23.17 -10.82 -12.05
N LYS A 182 21.86 -10.56 -11.87
CA LYS A 182 20.86 -10.91 -12.90
C LYS A 182 21.16 -10.29 -14.27
N ASN A 183 21.75 -9.09 -14.27
CA ASN A 183 22.08 -8.35 -15.49
C ASN A 183 23.35 -8.89 -16.18
N GLU A 184 24.20 -9.60 -15.42
CA GLU A 184 25.47 -10.15 -15.90
C GLU A 184 25.35 -11.61 -16.32
N ILE A 185 24.63 -12.43 -15.53
CA ILE A 185 24.56 -13.89 -15.70
C ILE A 185 23.97 -14.29 -17.06
N VAL A 186 23.08 -13.47 -17.63
CA VAL A 186 22.48 -13.71 -18.96
C VAL A 186 23.48 -13.66 -20.10
N ARG A 187 24.63 -12.99 -19.92
CA ARG A 187 25.74 -12.98 -20.90
C ARG A 187 26.51 -14.30 -20.91
N LEU A 188 26.44 -15.06 -19.82
CA LEU A 188 27.04 -16.39 -19.71
C LEU A 188 26.08 -17.47 -20.25
N ASN A 189 24.77 -17.31 -20.03
CA ASN A 189 23.74 -18.21 -20.52
C ASN A 189 22.40 -17.47 -20.61
N ARG A 190 21.76 -17.45 -21.79
CA ARG A 190 20.59 -16.60 -22.07
C ARG A 190 19.35 -16.91 -21.22
N ASN A 191 19.29 -18.11 -20.64
CA ASN A 191 18.19 -18.58 -19.81
C ASN A 191 18.55 -18.60 -18.31
N ALA A 192 19.74 -18.09 -17.94
CA ALA A 192 20.18 -18.10 -16.57
C ALA A 192 19.43 -17.10 -15.69
N ARG A 193 19.13 -17.52 -14.46
CA ARG A 193 18.33 -16.73 -13.52
C ARG A 193 18.94 -16.73 -12.13
N ILE A 194 18.76 -15.64 -11.42
CA ILE A 194 19.07 -15.54 -9.99
C ILE A 194 17.91 -14.87 -9.27
N ASN A 195 17.48 -15.45 -8.15
CA ASN A 195 16.45 -14.89 -7.28
C ASN A 195 16.84 -15.09 -5.82
N ALA A 196 16.09 -14.46 -4.92
CA ALA A 196 16.16 -14.70 -3.49
C ALA A 196 14.84 -15.26 -2.95
N VAL A 197 14.94 -16.07 -1.89
CA VAL A 197 13.83 -16.39 -0.98
C VAL A 197 14.15 -15.72 0.35
N ALA A 198 13.28 -14.83 0.83
CA ALA A 198 13.40 -14.15 2.12
C ALA A 198 12.38 -14.75 3.10
N PRO A 199 12.78 -15.74 3.92
CA PRO A 199 11.89 -16.28 4.93
C PRO A 199 11.63 -15.26 6.05
N GLY A 200 10.53 -15.46 6.77
CA GLY A 200 10.32 -14.92 8.13
C GLY A 200 11.00 -15.81 9.18
N TRP A 201 10.52 -15.76 10.42
CA TRP A 201 10.83 -16.80 11.42
C TRP A 201 10.50 -18.20 10.87
N VAL A 202 11.46 -19.12 10.96
CA VAL A 202 11.31 -20.51 10.49
C VAL A 202 11.58 -21.47 11.64
N ASP A 203 10.66 -22.41 11.83
CA ASP A 203 10.77 -23.50 12.81
C ASP A 203 12.00 -24.37 12.51
N THR A 204 13.13 -24.05 13.13
CA THR A 204 14.42 -24.70 12.91
C THR A 204 15.18 -24.84 14.23
N PRO A 205 16.15 -25.76 14.33
CA PRO A 205 17.00 -25.86 15.51
C PRO A 205 17.78 -24.58 15.87
N MET A 206 17.90 -23.63 14.93
CA MET A 206 18.56 -22.34 15.17
C MET A 206 17.78 -21.45 16.15
N ILE A 207 16.45 -21.60 16.22
CA ILE A 207 15.56 -20.79 17.04
C ILE A 207 14.92 -21.59 18.20
N GLU A 208 15.36 -22.85 18.39
CA GLU A 208 14.84 -23.77 19.41
C GLU A 208 15.04 -23.16 20.81
N GLY A 209 13.96 -23.05 21.60
CA GLY A 209 13.96 -22.43 22.91
C GLY A 209 13.69 -20.92 22.95
N ARG A 210 13.77 -20.20 21.81
CA ARG A 210 13.59 -18.73 21.76
C ARG A 210 12.14 -18.29 21.60
N LEU A 211 11.28 -19.12 20.99
CA LEU A 211 9.86 -18.81 20.80
C LEU A 211 8.96 -19.75 21.61
N ASP A 212 9.48 -20.32 22.69
CA ASP A 212 8.75 -21.24 23.56
C ASP A 212 7.73 -20.50 24.45
N ASP A 213 7.99 -19.24 24.80
CA ASP A 213 7.02 -18.36 25.45
C ASP A 213 5.97 -17.90 24.42
N PRO A 214 4.67 -18.21 24.60
CA PRO A 214 3.61 -17.74 23.71
C PRO A 214 3.56 -16.22 23.53
N ARG A 215 4.02 -15.44 24.51
CA ARG A 215 4.09 -13.97 24.39
C ARG A 215 5.24 -13.52 23.50
N GLU A 216 6.40 -14.16 23.61
CA GLU A 216 7.57 -13.86 22.78
C GLU A 216 7.32 -14.31 21.33
N LEU A 217 6.75 -15.51 21.15
CA LEU A 217 6.26 -16.00 19.86
C LEU A 217 5.25 -15.02 19.23
N TRP A 218 4.32 -14.49 20.04
CA TRP A 218 3.40 -13.48 19.56
C TRP A 218 4.14 -12.22 19.12
N ALA A 219 4.92 -11.62 20.00
CA ALA A 219 5.56 -10.32 19.77
C ALA A 219 6.52 -10.33 18.56
N GLU A 220 7.35 -11.37 18.45
CA GLU A 220 8.42 -11.43 17.45
C GLU A 220 7.95 -12.01 16.11
N ALA A 221 6.96 -12.92 16.13
CA ALA A 221 6.71 -13.79 14.98
C ALA A 221 5.25 -13.94 14.55
N GLN A 222 4.28 -13.42 15.31
CA GLN A 222 2.86 -13.50 14.94
C GLN A 222 2.17 -12.14 14.86
N ALA A 223 2.54 -11.17 15.70
CA ALA A 223 1.82 -9.91 15.86
C ALA A 223 1.71 -9.10 14.56
N THR A 224 2.75 -9.17 13.73
CA THR A 224 2.90 -8.49 12.44
C THR A 224 2.68 -9.41 11.24
N VAL A 225 2.37 -10.69 11.48
CA VAL A 225 2.27 -11.73 10.45
C VAL A 225 0.80 -12.11 10.22
N PRO A 226 0.20 -11.78 9.07
CA PRO A 226 -1.19 -12.10 8.74
C PRO A 226 -1.56 -13.58 8.92
N LEU A 227 -0.67 -14.52 8.55
CA LEU A 227 -0.93 -15.95 8.71
C LEU A 227 -0.87 -16.47 10.17
N ARG A 228 -0.49 -15.63 11.14
CA ARG A 228 -0.40 -15.95 12.58
C ARG A 228 0.48 -17.16 12.91
N LYS A 229 1.46 -17.48 12.07
CA LYS A 229 2.35 -18.62 12.27
C LYS A 229 3.72 -18.36 11.67
N ILE A 230 4.72 -19.01 12.24
CA ILE A 230 6.06 -19.11 11.66
C ILE A 230 6.06 -20.05 10.46
N ALA A 231 6.99 -19.83 9.54
CA ALA A 231 7.18 -20.70 8.39
C ALA A 231 7.76 -22.04 8.84
N LYS A 232 7.48 -23.10 8.08
CA LYS A 232 8.19 -24.37 8.22
C LYS A 232 9.36 -24.43 7.23
N PRO A 233 10.42 -25.21 7.50
CA PRO A 233 11.51 -25.40 6.54
C PRO A 233 11.02 -25.86 5.15
N GLU A 234 9.93 -26.62 5.09
CA GLU A 234 9.32 -27.07 3.84
C GLU A 234 8.74 -25.92 3.01
N ASP A 235 8.24 -24.87 3.65
CA ASP A 235 7.66 -23.72 2.96
C ASP A 235 8.76 -22.98 2.19
N VAL A 236 9.93 -22.83 2.81
CA VAL A 236 11.11 -22.20 2.21
C VAL A 236 11.72 -23.09 1.13
N ALA A 237 11.90 -24.39 1.41
CA ALA A 237 12.47 -25.35 0.45
C ALA A 237 11.64 -25.46 -0.83
N ARG A 238 10.31 -25.49 -0.73
CA ARG A 238 9.42 -25.52 -1.90
C ARG A 238 9.48 -24.23 -2.71
N ALA A 239 9.59 -23.08 -2.05
CA ALA A 239 9.80 -21.80 -2.73
C ALA A 239 11.14 -21.76 -3.48
N MET A 240 12.21 -22.32 -2.89
CA MET A 240 13.50 -22.50 -3.57
C MET A 240 13.39 -23.39 -4.81
N ALA A 241 12.70 -24.52 -4.72
CA ALA A 241 12.48 -25.43 -5.85
C ALA A 241 11.66 -24.76 -6.97
N PHE A 242 10.61 -24.01 -6.62
CA PHE A 242 9.83 -23.20 -7.57
C PHE A 242 10.72 -22.21 -8.32
N LEU A 243 11.50 -21.38 -7.61
CA LEU A 243 12.35 -20.38 -8.25
C LEU A 243 13.50 -21.00 -9.05
N ALA A 244 14.00 -22.17 -8.65
CA ALA A 244 15.02 -22.91 -9.38
C ALA A 244 14.50 -23.47 -10.71
N SER A 245 13.20 -23.75 -10.83
CA SER A 245 12.59 -24.32 -12.03
C SER A 245 12.43 -23.30 -13.17
N HIS A 246 13.05 -23.57 -14.32
CA HIS A 246 12.81 -22.82 -15.54
C HIS A 246 11.39 -23.04 -16.08
N ARG A 247 10.81 -24.23 -15.86
CA ARG A 247 9.44 -24.53 -16.29
C ARG A 247 8.40 -23.70 -15.55
N ALA A 248 8.57 -23.51 -14.23
CA ALA A 248 7.63 -22.78 -13.39
C ALA A 248 7.97 -21.29 -13.27
N ALA A 249 9.26 -20.92 -13.28
CA ALA A 249 9.75 -19.58 -13.00
C ALA A 249 10.70 -19.02 -14.09
N GLY A 250 10.62 -19.52 -15.32
CA GLY A 250 11.52 -19.17 -16.44
C GLY A 250 11.59 -17.67 -16.79
N HIS A 251 10.61 -16.88 -16.37
CA HIS A 251 10.59 -15.42 -16.53
C HIS A 251 10.78 -14.62 -15.23
N ILE A 252 11.20 -15.28 -14.13
CA ILE A 252 11.45 -14.63 -12.83
C ILE A 252 12.96 -14.57 -12.60
N SER A 253 13.53 -13.36 -12.58
CA SER A 253 14.95 -13.11 -12.31
C SER A 253 15.15 -11.74 -11.66
N GLY A 254 15.91 -11.69 -10.57
CA GLY A 254 16.15 -10.50 -9.76
C GLY A 254 15.14 -10.26 -8.66
N GLU A 255 14.23 -11.22 -8.43
CA GLU A 255 13.15 -11.09 -7.47
C GLU A 255 13.56 -11.63 -6.10
N CYS A 256 13.03 -11.01 -5.06
CA CYS A 256 13.11 -11.49 -3.70
C CYS A 256 11.71 -11.92 -3.26
N LEU A 257 11.49 -13.23 -3.18
CA LEU A 257 10.21 -13.81 -2.78
C LEU A 257 10.13 -13.92 -1.25
N SER A 258 9.25 -13.14 -0.64
CA SER A 258 8.91 -13.25 0.79
C SER A 258 8.24 -14.59 1.09
N VAL A 259 8.76 -15.32 2.08
CA VAL A 259 8.18 -16.54 2.67
C VAL A 259 8.06 -16.31 4.18
N ASP A 260 7.34 -15.25 4.53
CA ASP A 260 7.29 -14.65 5.88
C ASP A 260 5.86 -14.60 6.44
N GLY A 261 4.92 -15.32 5.81
CA GLY A 261 3.51 -15.31 6.20
C GLY A 261 2.78 -13.97 5.96
N GLY A 262 3.36 -13.09 5.14
CA GLY A 262 2.82 -11.78 4.81
C GLY A 262 3.24 -10.69 5.79
N MET A 263 4.36 -10.85 6.49
CA MET A 263 4.80 -9.93 7.53
C MET A 263 4.78 -8.47 7.06
N GLU A 264 4.08 -7.61 7.81
CA GLU A 264 4.00 -6.16 7.59
C GLU A 264 4.43 -5.43 8.86
N GLY A 265 5.15 -4.31 8.75
CA GLY A 265 5.72 -3.59 9.91
C GLY A 265 4.71 -3.00 10.92
N ARG A 266 3.41 -3.23 10.74
CA ARG A 266 2.34 -2.79 11.65
C ARG A 266 1.77 -3.98 12.41
N LEU A 267 1.31 -3.74 13.64
CA LEU A 267 0.59 -4.76 14.40
C LEU A 267 -0.74 -5.10 13.69
N ILE A 268 -0.94 -6.37 13.39
CA ILE A 268 -2.16 -6.91 12.77
C ILE A 268 -2.98 -7.67 13.82
N TRP A 269 -2.32 -8.33 14.75
CA TRP A 269 -2.97 -9.13 15.80
C TRP A 269 -2.62 -8.61 17.19
N ARG A 270 -3.63 -8.23 17.97
CA ARG A 270 -3.44 -7.89 19.38
C ARG A 270 -3.10 -9.15 20.18
N GLU A 271 -2.39 -9.00 21.29
CA GLU A 271 -1.95 -10.13 22.13
C GLU A 271 -3.13 -11.03 22.52
N ASN A 272 -4.25 -10.44 22.95
CA ASN A 272 -5.46 -11.16 23.37
C ASN A 272 -6.18 -11.92 22.23
N GLU A 273 -5.87 -11.63 20.96
CA GLU A 273 -6.43 -12.33 19.81
C GLU A 273 -5.61 -13.58 19.42
N VAL A 274 -4.41 -13.72 19.98
CA VAL A 274 -3.45 -14.78 19.62
C VAL A 274 -3.10 -15.62 20.85
N VAL A 275 -2.73 -14.97 21.96
CA VAL A 275 -2.45 -15.59 23.24
C VAL A 275 -3.78 -15.89 23.92
N LYS A 276 -4.23 -17.15 23.90
CA LYS A 276 -5.38 -17.59 24.69
C LYS A 276 -5.02 -17.49 26.18
N THR A 277 -5.58 -16.51 26.87
CA THR A 277 -5.59 -16.53 28.34
C THR A 277 -6.51 -17.65 28.81
N SER A 278 -5.96 -18.64 29.52
CA SER A 278 -6.79 -19.60 30.26
C SER A 278 -7.68 -18.84 31.24
N PRO A 279 -9.01 -19.06 31.24
CA PRO A 279 -9.88 -18.41 32.20
C PRO A 279 -9.84 -19.20 33.53
N ASP A 280 -9.07 -18.69 34.50
CA ASP A 280 -9.27 -19.09 35.89
C ASP A 280 -10.25 -18.11 36.58
N ASN A 281 -11.34 -18.69 37.06
CA ASN A 281 -12.22 -18.23 38.14
C ASN A 281 -12.91 -16.87 38.01
N ALA A 282 -14.04 -16.86 37.29
CA ALA A 282 -15.21 -16.11 37.75
C ALA A 282 -16.48 -16.89 37.40
N SER A 283 -17.08 -17.45 38.45
CA SER A 283 -18.38 -18.07 38.47
C SER A 283 -19.48 -17.16 37.92
N ASN A 284 -20.21 -17.61 36.91
CA ASN A 284 -21.65 -17.56 37.02
C ASN A 284 -22.33 -18.69 36.26
N LYS A 285 -23.16 -19.40 37.00
CA LYS A 285 -24.03 -20.47 36.56
C LYS A 285 -25.07 -19.88 35.62
N ASP A 286 -25.31 -20.53 34.49
CA ASP A 286 -26.68 -20.84 34.12
C ASP A 286 -26.76 -22.16 33.36
N THR A 287 -27.54 -23.03 33.96
CA THR A 287 -27.89 -24.40 33.58
C THR A 287 -28.86 -24.40 32.41
N LEU A 288 -28.56 -25.13 31.33
CA LEU A 288 -29.61 -25.81 30.56
C LEU A 288 -29.18 -27.23 30.17
N SER A 289 -30.11 -28.12 30.51
CA SER A 289 -30.18 -29.58 30.53
C SER A 289 -29.80 -30.33 29.25
N GLY A 290 -29.30 -31.55 29.48
CA GLY A 290 -28.93 -32.53 28.48
C GLY A 290 -30.02 -33.02 27.53
N GLY A 291 -29.56 -33.48 26.38
CA GLY A 291 -30.27 -34.34 25.44
C GLY A 291 -29.31 -34.75 24.30
N ARG A 292 -28.88 -36.02 24.27
CA ARG A 292 -28.36 -36.63 23.03
C ARG A 292 -29.56 -36.97 22.15
N PRO A 293 -29.49 -36.72 20.84
CA PRO A 293 -29.51 -37.87 19.95
C PRO A 293 -28.65 -37.73 18.68
N GLU A 294 -28.15 -38.90 18.27
CA GLU A 294 -28.07 -39.47 16.93
C GLU A 294 -27.53 -38.70 15.71
N THR A 295 -26.68 -39.44 15.01
CA THR A 295 -26.07 -39.20 13.71
C THR A 295 -27.11 -38.96 12.62
N GLY A 296 -27.26 -37.70 12.20
CA GLY A 296 -27.90 -37.32 10.95
C GLY A 296 -26.88 -36.65 10.02
N LEU A 297 -26.81 -37.11 8.76
CA LEU A 297 -26.08 -36.43 7.68
C LEU A 297 -26.51 -34.95 7.62
N GLN A 298 -25.63 -34.04 8.05
CA GLN A 298 -25.85 -32.61 7.88
C GLN A 298 -25.60 -32.24 6.41
N THR A 299 -26.69 -31.98 5.71
CA THR A 299 -26.71 -31.18 4.49
C THR A 299 -26.00 -29.85 4.73
N ILE A 300 -25.09 -29.48 3.82
CA ILE A 300 -24.40 -28.18 3.78
C ILE A 300 -25.43 -27.06 4.02
N PRO A 301 -25.26 -26.19 5.03
CA PRO A 301 -26.16 -25.06 5.23
C PRO A 301 -26.15 -24.20 3.96
N ARG A 302 -27.33 -23.92 3.41
CA ARG A 302 -27.49 -22.84 2.42
C ARG A 302 -26.88 -21.58 3.00
N SER A 303 -26.06 -20.89 2.21
CA SER A 303 -25.46 -19.60 2.56
C SER A 303 -26.53 -18.68 3.13
N VAL A 304 -26.35 -18.25 4.37
CA VAL A 304 -27.13 -17.14 4.95
C VAL A 304 -26.98 -15.96 3.97
N PRO A 305 -28.07 -15.36 3.46
CA PRO A 305 -27.96 -14.15 2.66
C PRO A 305 -27.16 -13.11 3.46
N ARG A 306 -26.10 -12.55 2.87
CA ARG A 306 -25.42 -11.41 3.48
C ARG A 306 -26.48 -10.33 3.78
N PRO A 307 -26.46 -9.69 4.96
CA PRO A 307 -27.25 -8.49 5.18
C PRO A 307 -27.02 -7.52 4.01
N THR A 308 -28.07 -6.89 3.51
CA THR A 308 -27.96 -5.88 2.46
C THR A 308 -27.23 -4.68 3.05
N ARG A 309 -25.93 -4.59 2.82
CA ARG A 309 -25.10 -3.41 3.16
C ARG A 309 -25.59 -2.19 2.37
N ASN A 310 -25.53 -1.01 2.98
CA ASN A 310 -25.77 0.23 2.25
C ASN A 310 -24.67 0.43 1.19
N LYS A 311 -25.03 1.08 0.08
CA LYS A 311 -24.09 1.30 -1.02
C LYS A 311 -23.18 2.47 -0.69
N ILE A 312 -21.89 2.32 -0.98
CA ILE A 312 -20.94 3.44 -0.88
C ILE A 312 -21.14 4.36 -2.07
N ARG A 313 -21.26 5.66 -1.80
CA ARG A 313 -21.40 6.69 -2.81
C ARG A 313 -20.04 7.25 -3.18
N VAL A 314 -19.59 7.04 -4.41
CA VAL A 314 -18.34 7.66 -4.88
C VAL A 314 -18.66 9.07 -5.39
N ALA A 315 -18.03 10.07 -4.78
CA ALA A 315 -18.16 11.47 -5.15
C ALA A 315 -16.84 11.95 -5.76
N ILE A 316 -16.82 12.23 -7.07
CA ILE A 316 -15.63 12.75 -7.75
C ILE A 316 -15.78 14.26 -7.92
N SER A 317 -14.82 15.01 -7.39
CA SER A 317 -14.73 16.46 -7.55
C SER A 317 -13.40 16.87 -8.18
N ILE A 318 -13.43 17.98 -8.92
CA ILE A 318 -12.28 18.49 -9.65
C ILE A 318 -12.13 19.99 -9.38
N ASP A 319 -10.99 20.41 -8.87
CA ASP A 319 -10.71 21.81 -8.57
C ASP A 319 -9.81 22.38 -9.67
N LEU A 320 -10.30 23.40 -10.40
CA LEU A 320 -9.58 24.03 -11.51
C LEU A 320 -8.75 25.22 -11.01
N ASP A 321 -7.73 24.94 -10.19
CA ASP A 321 -6.90 25.97 -9.56
C ASP A 321 -6.15 26.79 -10.60
N ALA A 322 -5.48 26.12 -11.53
CA ALA A 322 -4.75 26.73 -12.64
C ALA A 322 -3.89 27.93 -12.19
N VAL A 323 -3.96 29.05 -12.90
CA VAL A 323 -3.18 30.25 -12.55
C VAL A 323 -3.63 30.86 -11.23
N SER A 324 -4.91 30.76 -10.86
CA SER A 324 -5.40 31.32 -9.59
C SER A 324 -4.74 30.66 -8.38
N GLY A 325 -4.46 29.35 -8.41
CA GLY A 325 -3.75 28.67 -7.33
C GLY A 325 -2.41 29.35 -6.98
N TRP A 326 -1.67 29.82 -8.00
CA TRP A 326 -0.39 30.54 -7.84
C TRP A 326 -0.54 32.02 -7.45
N LEU A 327 -1.74 32.60 -7.63
CA LEU A 327 -2.03 34.00 -7.25
C LEU A 327 -2.58 34.10 -5.83
N GLY A 328 -3.28 33.08 -5.35
CA GLY A 328 -3.87 33.01 -4.03
C GLY A 328 -3.02 32.22 -3.05
N THR A 329 -3.51 31.07 -2.60
CA THR A 329 -2.86 30.26 -1.56
C THR A 329 -1.45 29.75 -1.91
N GLY A 330 -1.11 29.64 -3.19
CA GLY A 330 0.23 29.29 -3.68
C GLY A 330 1.11 30.51 -4.01
N TYR A 331 0.70 31.72 -3.62
CA TYR A 331 1.48 32.93 -3.88
C TYR A 331 2.79 32.94 -3.09
N SER A 332 3.88 33.21 -3.80
CA SER A 332 5.17 33.59 -3.25
C SER A 332 5.73 34.76 -4.08
N PRO A 333 6.44 35.72 -3.44
CA PRO A 333 7.11 36.79 -4.17
C PRO A 333 8.23 36.27 -5.10
N GLU A 334 8.67 35.02 -4.92
CA GLU A 334 9.66 34.32 -5.75
C GLU A 334 9.03 33.52 -6.91
N ASN A 335 7.69 33.54 -7.06
CA ASN A 335 7.02 32.87 -8.18
C ASN A 335 7.55 33.37 -9.53
N ILE A 336 7.97 32.45 -10.39
CA ILE A 336 8.54 32.73 -11.71
C ILE A 336 7.58 32.34 -12.83
N LEU A 337 7.91 32.70 -14.07
CA LEU A 337 7.11 32.35 -15.26
C LEU A 337 6.84 30.84 -15.37
N ALA A 338 7.77 30.00 -14.94
CA ALA A 338 7.60 28.54 -14.95
C ALA A 338 6.43 28.11 -14.04
N ASP A 339 6.29 28.73 -12.87
CA ASP A 339 5.24 28.42 -11.90
C ASP A 339 3.86 28.75 -12.49
N TYR A 340 3.70 29.98 -12.99
CA TYR A 340 2.46 30.38 -13.69
C TYR A 340 2.19 29.51 -14.92
N SER A 341 3.23 29.07 -15.65
CA SER A 341 3.06 28.21 -16.82
C SER A 341 2.43 26.85 -16.48
N ALA A 342 2.64 26.35 -15.25
CA ALA A 342 1.96 25.14 -14.76
C ALA A 342 0.45 25.36 -14.64
N GLY A 343 0.01 26.54 -14.19
CA GLY A 343 -1.40 26.91 -14.20
C GLY A 343 -2.01 26.98 -15.61
N PHE A 344 -1.25 27.46 -16.61
CA PHE A 344 -1.69 27.39 -18.01
C PHE A 344 -1.79 25.95 -18.52
N PHE A 345 -0.89 25.05 -18.10
CA PHE A 345 -0.98 23.63 -18.42
C PHE A 345 -2.27 23.02 -17.84
N ALA A 346 -2.59 23.30 -16.58
CA ALA A 346 -3.78 22.79 -15.92
C ALA A 346 -5.05 23.07 -16.73
N ALA A 347 -5.24 24.33 -17.12
CA ALA A 347 -6.36 24.73 -17.97
C ALA A 347 -6.24 24.10 -19.37
N ARG A 348 -5.24 24.50 -20.16
CA ARG A 348 -5.19 24.22 -21.61
C ARG A 348 -4.95 22.77 -21.97
N VAL A 349 -4.37 21.99 -21.05
CA VAL A 349 -3.99 20.59 -21.29
C VAL A 349 -4.66 19.66 -20.29
N GLY A 350 -4.66 20.01 -19.00
CA GLY A 350 -5.27 19.20 -17.94
C GLY A 350 -6.77 19.04 -18.12
N VAL A 351 -7.52 20.14 -18.33
CA VAL A 351 -8.97 20.11 -18.50
C VAL A 351 -9.40 19.21 -19.68
N PRO A 352 -8.90 19.41 -20.92
CA PRO A 352 -9.29 18.53 -22.04
C PRO A 352 -8.93 17.06 -21.81
N ARG A 353 -7.80 16.77 -21.13
CA ARG A 353 -7.39 15.40 -20.82
C ARG A 353 -8.35 14.74 -19.83
N LEU A 354 -8.68 15.42 -18.74
CA LEU A 354 -9.62 14.91 -17.75
C LEU A 354 -11.01 14.71 -18.35
N LEU A 355 -11.54 15.68 -19.08
CA LEU A 355 -12.83 15.52 -19.76
C LEU A 355 -12.84 14.33 -20.73
N LYS A 356 -11.77 14.14 -21.51
CA LYS A 356 -11.62 12.98 -22.39
C LYS A 356 -11.60 11.65 -21.62
N MET A 357 -10.87 11.59 -20.51
CA MET A 357 -10.80 10.41 -19.65
C MET A 357 -12.16 10.11 -19.00
N LEU A 358 -12.80 11.12 -18.40
CA LEU A 358 -14.13 11.00 -17.78
C LEU A 358 -15.19 10.56 -18.79
N LYS A 359 -15.15 11.07 -20.02
CA LYS A 359 -16.03 10.63 -21.10
C LYS A 359 -15.77 9.17 -21.48
N LYS A 360 -14.50 8.75 -21.52
CA LYS A 360 -14.10 7.36 -21.78
C LYS A 360 -14.60 6.38 -20.71
N VAL A 361 -14.68 6.81 -19.45
CA VAL A 361 -15.22 5.99 -18.34
C VAL A 361 -16.71 6.22 -18.07
N GLY A 362 -17.38 7.11 -18.82
CA GLY A 362 -18.82 7.34 -18.70
C GLY A 362 -19.24 8.16 -17.47
N LEU A 363 -18.34 9.01 -16.94
CA LEU A 363 -18.58 9.83 -15.74
C LEU A 363 -18.51 11.35 -15.99
N ALA A 364 -18.33 11.81 -17.24
CA ALA A 364 -18.14 13.23 -17.54
C ALA A 364 -19.26 14.15 -17.01
N ASP A 365 -20.52 13.68 -16.97
CA ASP A 365 -21.68 14.41 -16.46
C ASP A 365 -22.00 14.11 -14.97
N ARG A 366 -21.15 13.32 -14.30
CA ARG A 366 -21.34 12.81 -12.92
C ARG A 366 -20.24 13.24 -11.96
N VAL A 367 -19.53 14.31 -12.30
CA VAL A 367 -18.53 14.94 -11.43
C VAL A 367 -18.94 16.36 -11.10
N THR A 368 -18.34 16.93 -10.06
CA THR A 368 -18.48 18.35 -9.72
C THR A 368 -17.16 19.06 -9.99
N TRP A 369 -17.20 20.17 -10.72
CA TRP A 369 -16.02 21.03 -10.93
C TRP A 369 -16.14 22.27 -10.05
N PHE A 370 -15.21 22.47 -9.12
CA PHE A 370 -15.09 23.72 -8.38
C PHE A 370 -14.12 24.62 -9.13
N ILE A 371 -14.62 25.78 -9.58
CA ILE A 371 -13.87 26.65 -10.51
C ILE A 371 -13.71 28.03 -9.87
N PRO A 372 -12.46 28.50 -9.64
CA PRO A 372 -12.21 29.87 -9.24
C PRO A 372 -12.71 30.85 -10.30
N GLY A 373 -13.26 32.00 -9.88
CA GLY A 373 -13.75 33.04 -10.79
C GLY A 373 -12.68 33.51 -11.78
N HIS A 374 -11.43 33.63 -11.35
CA HIS A 374 -10.28 33.96 -12.20
C HIS A 374 -10.05 32.89 -13.28
N SER A 375 -10.06 31.60 -12.93
CA SER A 375 -9.94 30.50 -13.90
C SER A 375 -11.09 30.52 -14.90
N ALA A 376 -12.32 30.77 -14.43
CA ALA A 376 -13.51 30.87 -15.27
C ALA A 376 -13.39 31.98 -16.34
N GLU A 377 -12.84 33.15 -15.97
CA GLU A 377 -12.70 34.29 -16.88
C GLU A 377 -11.41 34.24 -17.71
N SER A 378 -10.34 33.61 -17.21
CA SER A 378 -9.04 33.50 -17.91
C SER A 378 -9.00 32.39 -18.96
N PHE A 379 -9.80 31.32 -18.77
CA PHE A 379 -9.82 30.13 -19.63
C PHE A 379 -11.25 29.80 -20.11
N PRO A 380 -11.93 30.74 -20.79
CA PRO A 380 -13.35 30.61 -21.10
C PRO A 380 -13.66 29.44 -22.05
N ASP A 381 -12.71 29.02 -22.89
CA ASP A 381 -12.91 27.92 -23.83
C ASP A 381 -12.83 26.55 -23.15
N GLU A 382 -11.90 26.38 -22.22
CA GLU A 382 -11.78 25.18 -21.39
C GLU A 382 -12.97 25.06 -20.43
N VAL A 383 -13.37 26.17 -19.78
CA VAL A 383 -14.51 26.20 -18.88
C VAL A 383 -15.82 25.93 -19.62
N ARG A 384 -15.95 26.41 -20.87
CA ARG A 384 -17.10 26.05 -21.73
C ARG A 384 -17.18 24.54 -21.98
N GLN A 385 -16.05 23.87 -22.25
CA GLN A 385 -16.03 22.41 -22.41
C GLN A 385 -16.48 21.68 -21.15
N VAL A 386 -16.08 22.19 -19.98
CA VAL A 386 -16.54 21.65 -18.68
C VAL A 386 -18.06 21.80 -18.55
N VAL A 387 -18.61 22.99 -18.81
CA VAL A 387 -20.07 23.22 -18.75
C VAL A 387 -20.82 22.34 -19.76
N GLU A 388 -20.31 22.20 -20.98
CA GLU A 388 -20.88 21.36 -22.04
C GLU A 388 -20.88 19.86 -21.71
N SER A 389 -20.01 19.41 -20.79
CA SER A 389 -20.02 18.03 -20.30
C SER A 389 -21.30 17.68 -19.52
N GLY A 390 -22.04 18.69 -19.04
CA GLY A 390 -23.25 18.52 -18.24
C GLY A 390 -22.98 18.24 -16.77
N CYS A 391 -21.72 18.32 -16.33
CA CYS A 391 -21.30 18.22 -14.94
C CYS A 391 -21.90 19.35 -14.08
N GLU A 392 -21.68 19.26 -12.78
CA GLU A 392 -21.99 20.35 -11.87
C GLU A 392 -20.83 21.34 -11.74
N ILE A 393 -21.15 22.62 -11.49
CA ILE A 393 -20.17 23.68 -11.25
C ILE A 393 -20.38 24.23 -9.82
N GLY A 394 -19.34 24.12 -9.00
CA GLY A 394 -19.25 24.72 -7.68
C GLY A 394 -18.30 25.93 -7.66
N LEU A 395 -18.35 26.70 -6.58
CA LEU A 395 -17.51 27.88 -6.38
C LEU A 395 -16.20 27.55 -5.66
N HIS A 396 -15.14 28.27 -5.99
CA HIS A 396 -13.80 28.03 -5.43
C HIS A 396 -12.97 29.31 -5.23
N GLY A 397 -13.57 30.35 -4.64
CA GLY A 397 -12.97 31.68 -4.58
C GLY A 397 -12.85 32.36 -5.94
N TYR A 398 -12.25 33.54 -6.01
CA TYR A 398 -12.02 34.22 -7.29
C TYR A 398 -10.62 33.90 -7.78
N ALA A 399 -9.59 34.34 -7.06
CA ALA A 399 -8.19 34.06 -7.31
C ALA A 399 -7.61 33.02 -6.33
N HIS A 400 -8.42 32.06 -5.88
CA HIS A 400 -8.04 31.00 -4.96
C HIS A 400 -7.46 31.54 -3.63
N GLU A 401 -8.14 32.52 -3.04
CA GLU A 401 -7.71 33.23 -1.84
C GLU A 401 -7.99 32.46 -0.55
N GLY A 402 -7.05 32.44 0.39
CA GLY A 402 -7.28 31.86 1.72
C GLY A 402 -8.20 32.74 2.57
N ALA A 403 -9.25 32.18 3.20
CA ALA A 403 -10.24 32.98 3.92
C ALA A 403 -9.66 33.79 5.09
N TYR A 404 -8.58 33.32 5.73
CA TYR A 404 -7.90 34.05 6.80
C TYR A 404 -7.07 35.26 6.33
N SER A 405 -6.82 35.38 5.02
CA SER A 405 -6.15 36.54 4.42
C SER A 405 -7.12 37.65 4.01
N LEU A 406 -8.42 37.39 4.04
CA LEU A 406 -9.47 38.32 3.63
C LEU A 406 -10.15 38.97 4.83
N THR A 407 -10.69 40.17 4.66
CA THR A 407 -11.73 40.70 5.55
C THR A 407 -13.08 40.05 5.23
N VAL A 408 -14.03 40.07 6.18
CA VAL A 408 -15.42 39.57 5.93
C VAL A 408 -16.03 40.23 4.70
N GLN A 409 -15.79 41.52 4.50
CA GLN A 409 -16.31 42.24 3.33
C GLN A 409 -15.68 41.73 2.03
N GLN A 410 -14.37 41.49 2.01
CA GLN A 410 -13.71 40.93 0.82
C GLN A 410 -14.20 39.51 0.50
N GLU A 411 -14.43 38.65 1.50
CA GLU A 411 -15.06 37.34 1.28
C GLU A 411 -16.43 37.47 0.62
N ARG A 412 -17.25 38.40 1.11
CA ARG A 412 -18.57 38.68 0.54
C ARG A 412 -18.47 39.12 -0.92
N ASP A 413 -17.62 40.10 -1.20
CA ASP A 413 -17.44 40.64 -2.56
C ASP A 413 -16.96 39.53 -3.53
N VAL A 414 -16.03 38.68 -3.07
CA VAL A 414 -15.55 37.51 -3.83
C VAL A 414 -16.68 36.51 -4.07
N LEU A 415 -17.46 36.17 -3.05
CA LEU A 415 -18.57 35.22 -3.15
C LEU A 415 -19.64 35.72 -4.13
N GLU A 416 -20.05 36.97 -4.01
CA GLU A 416 -21.02 37.60 -4.92
C GLU A 416 -20.53 37.55 -6.38
N LYS A 417 -19.26 37.89 -6.60
CA LYS A 417 -18.67 37.85 -7.94
C LYS A 417 -18.67 36.43 -8.52
N CYS A 418 -18.31 35.45 -7.71
CA CYS A 418 -18.27 34.05 -8.14
C CYS A 418 -19.68 33.50 -8.43
N ILE A 419 -20.69 33.86 -7.63
CA ILE A 419 -22.10 33.54 -7.90
C ILE A 419 -22.54 34.13 -9.24
N GLU A 420 -22.21 35.40 -9.50
CA GLU A 420 -22.51 36.07 -10.78
C GLU A 420 -21.91 35.29 -11.97
N ILE A 421 -20.60 34.97 -11.91
CA ILE A 421 -19.88 34.26 -12.96
C ILE A 421 -20.47 32.86 -13.18
N ALA A 422 -20.65 32.07 -12.13
CA ALA A 422 -21.17 30.70 -12.22
C ALA A 422 -22.62 30.67 -12.74
N THR A 423 -23.44 31.64 -12.31
CA THR A 423 -24.82 31.78 -12.80
C THR A 423 -24.85 32.14 -14.28
N ARG A 424 -23.95 33.03 -14.73
CA ARG A 424 -23.80 33.38 -16.15
C ARG A 424 -23.37 32.19 -17.00
N LEU A 425 -22.48 31.33 -16.49
CA LEU A 425 -21.98 30.15 -17.20
C LEU A 425 -23.02 29.03 -17.31
N THR A 426 -23.78 28.78 -16.24
CA THR A 426 -24.64 27.60 -16.14
C THR A 426 -26.13 27.88 -16.27
N GLY A 427 -26.54 29.15 -16.20
CA GLY A 427 -27.94 29.58 -16.12
C GLY A 427 -28.61 29.25 -14.79
N LYS A 428 -27.87 28.77 -13.78
CA LYS A 428 -28.39 28.39 -12.46
C LYS A 428 -27.49 28.95 -11.38
N LYS A 429 -28.09 29.29 -10.24
CA LYS A 429 -27.32 29.64 -9.05
C LYS A 429 -26.49 28.41 -8.61
N PRO A 430 -25.19 28.56 -8.32
CA PRO A 430 -24.38 27.47 -7.78
C PRO A 430 -24.91 27.06 -6.40
N VAL A 431 -24.80 25.77 -6.09
CA VAL A 431 -25.21 25.20 -4.79
C VAL A 431 -24.07 24.52 -4.04
N GLY A 432 -22.91 24.38 -4.70
CA GLY A 432 -21.70 23.85 -4.08
C GLY A 432 -20.60 24.89 -3.96
N TYR A 433 -19.86 24.81 -2.87
CA TYR A 433 -18.70 25.64 -2.57
C TYR A 433 -17.56 24.76 -2.04
N ARG A 434 -16.33 25.16 -2.32
CA ARG A 434 -15.13 24.65 -1.65
C ARG A 434 -14.21 25.82 -1.34
N ALA A 435 -13.74 25.92 -0.11
CA ALA A 435 -12.78 26.93 0.27
C ALA A 435 -11.40 26.64 -0.38
N PRO A 436 -10.74 27.64 -0.97
CA PRO A 436 -9.36 27.51 -1.43
C PRO A 436 -8.43 26.95 -0.35
N LEU A 437 -7.70 25.87 -0.68
CA LEU A 437 -6.83 25.12 0.25
C LEU A 437 -7.53 24.72 1.57
N TYR A 438 -8.84 24.47 1.53
CA TYR A 438 -9.69 24.17 2.68
C TYR A 438 -9.63 25.22 3.80
N GLN A 439 -9.18 26.44 3.49
CA GLN A 439 -9.13 27.53 4.47
C GLN A 439 -10.50 28.18 4.60
N VAL A 440 -11.35 27.59 5.44
CA VAL A 440 -12.68 28.11 5.79
C VAL A 440 -12.66 28.76 7.17
N ARG A 441 -13.47 29.80 7.38
CA ARG A 441 -13.71 30.37 8.71
C ARG A 441 -15.19 30.58 8.97
N GLU A 442 -15.54 30.96 10.20
CA GLU A 442 -16.93 31.03 10.64
C GLU A 442 -17.77 31.99 9.79
N SER A 443 -17.20 33.14 9.41
CA SER A 443 -17.89 34.09 8.52
C SER A 443 -18.09 33.56 7.11
N THR A 444 -17.23 32.67 6.61
CA THR A 444 -17.44 32.00 5.33
C THR A 444 -18.71 31.17 5.39
N LEU A 445 -18.88 30.37 6.46
CA LEU A 445 -20.08 29.56 6.67
C LEU A 445 -21.34 30.43 6.86
N ASP A 446 -21.23 31.56 7.56
CA ASP A 446 -22.33 32.53 7.70
C ASP A 446 -22.76 33.10 6.33
N LEU A 447 -21.79 33.43 5.48
CA LEU A 447 -22.05 33.93 4.13
C LEU A 447 -22.68 32.83 3.27
N LEU A 448 -22.20 31.58 3.31
CA LEU A 448 -22.80 30.48 2.55
C LEU A 448 -24.27 30.26 2.95
N GLU A 449 -24.58 30.29 4.25
CA GLU A 449 -25.97 30.28 4.74
C GLU A 449 -26.78 31.47 4.19
N GLU A 450 -26.24 32.69 4.29
CA GLU A 450 -26.91 33.91 3.85
C GLU A 450 -27.24 33.89 2.34
N TYR A 451 -26.30 33.43 1.52
CA TYR A 451 -26.48 33.28 0.09
C TYR A 451 -27.20 31.98 -0.28
N GLY A 452 -27.81 31.26 0.67
CA GLY A 452 -28.70 30.13 0.38
C GLY A 452 -28.01 28.96 -0.33
N PHE A 453 -26.77 28.66 0.07
CA PHE A 453 -26.15 27.37 -0.20
C PHE A 453 -26.86 26.35 0.71
N GLU A 454 -28.01 25.84 0.24
CA GLU A 454 -28.91 25.00 1.02
C GLU A 454 -28.95 23.54 0.55
N TYR A 455 -29.26 22.66 1.50
CA TYR A 455 -29.72 21.29 1.30
C TYR A 455 -30.92 21.22 0.33
N GLY A 456 -30.72 20.69 -0.88
CA GLY A 456 -31.81 20.08 -1.64
C GLY A 456 -32.35 18.87 -0.87
N ALA A 457 -33.62 18.49 -1.04
CA ALA A 457 -34.37 17.48 -0.25
C ALA A 457 -33.82 16.02 -0.25
N SER A 458 -32.53 15.84 -0.49
CA SER A 458 -31.76 14.63 -0.57
C SER A 458 -30.31 15.03 -0.25
N VAL A 459 -29.67 14.42 0.76
CA VAL A 459 -28.25 14.58 1.21
C VAL A 459 -27.20 14.32 0.12
N TYR A 460 -27.62 14.30 -1.14
CA TYR A 460 -26.94 13.64 -2.24
C TYR A 460 -26.87 14.53 -3.48
N THR A 461 -27.04 15.84 -3.31
CA THR A 461 -26.98 16.84 -4.38
C THR A 461 -25.79 17.77 -4.15
N SER A 462 -24.59 17.32 -4.58
CA SER A 462 -23.31 18.05 -4.53
C SER A 462 -22.80 18.42 -3.14
N PRO A 463 -21.47 18.55 -2.95
CA PRO A 463 -20.94 19.15 -1.73
C PRO A 463 -21.42 20.59 -1.63
N ILE A 464 -22.08 20.95 -0.53
CA ILE A 464 -22.44 22.35 -0.25
C ILE A 464 -21.20 23.06 0.28
N ASP A 465 -20.46 22.38 1.16
CA ASP A 465 -19.07 22.64 1.51
C ASP A 465 -18.28 21.30 1.52
N ALA A 466 -17.01 21.35 1.15
CA ALA A 466 -16.07 20.22 1.11
C ALA A 466 -14.68 20.67 1.59
N SER A 467 -14.65 21.35 2.74
CA SER A 467 -13.48 22.00 3.33
C SER A 467 -13.24 21.61 4.79
N LEU A 468 -14.22 21.00 5.46
CA LEU A 468 -14.13 20.56 6.85
C LEU A 468 -13.88 19.05 6.95
N THR A 469 -13.23 18.63 8.04
CA THR A 469 -12.72 17.27 8.22
C THR A 469 -13.17 16.61 9.52
N ASP A 470 -14.26 17.10 10.13
CA ASP A 470 -14.84 16.52 11.36
C ASP A 470 -15.25 15.05 11.18
N HIS A 471 -15.55 14.66 9.95
CA HIS A 471 -15.75 13.28 9.55
C HIS A 471 -14.97 13.02 8.25
N ASP A 472 -14.66 11.76 7.95
CA ASP A 472 -13.89 11.37 6.78
C ASP A 472 -14.71 10.70 5.67
N CYS A 473 -15.80 9.98 5.99
CA CYS A 473 -16.67 9.32 5.02
C CYS A 473 -18.18 9.57 5.15
N HIS A 474 -18.69 10.05 6.29
CA HIS A 474 -20.12 10.39 6.46
C HIS A 474 -20.35 11.89 6.32
N PRO A 475 -21.29 12.33 5.48
CA PRO A 475 -21.72 13.74 5.43
C PRO A 475 -22.25 14.21 6.78
N PHE A 476 -22.02 15.48 7.10
CA PHE A 476 -22.49 16.08 8.36
C PHE A 476 -22.93 17.53 8.14
N PHE A 477 -23.72 18.08 9.06
CA PHE A 477 -24.06 19.50 8.98
C PHE A 477 -22.90 20.34 9.50
N ALA A 478 -22.57 21.43 8.80
CA ALA A 478 -21.47 22.29 9.21
C ALA A 478 -21.69 22.80 10.65
N PRO A 479 -20.65 22.81 11.51
CA PRO A 479 -20.83 23.13 12.91
C PRO A 479 -21.00 24.64 13.12
N ARG A 480 -21.82 25.02 14.11
CA ARG A 480 -21.90 26.39 14.61
C ARG A 480 -21.03 26.53 15.87
N ARG A 481 -19.71 26.64 15.68
CA ARG A 481 -18.71 26.75 16.77
C ARG A 481 -18.15 28.18 16.88
N PRO A 482 -17.86 28.67 18.10
CA PRO A 482 -17.08 29.90 18.26
C PRO A 482 -15.62 29.67 17.81
N PRO A 483 -14.91 30.72 17.35
CA PRO A 483 -13.50 30.61 16.98
C PRO A 483 -12.65 30.10 18.14
N LEU A 484 -11.83 29.08 17.88
CA LEU A 484 -10.87 28.56 18.85
C LEU A 484 -9.79 29.60 19.12
N GLN A 485 -9.46 29.80 20.40
CA GLN A 485 -8.42 30.73 20.82
C GLN A 485 -7.07 30.00 20.91
N PRO A 486 -6.02 30.44 20.17
CA PRO A 486 -4.69 29.88 20.31
C PRO A 486 -4.13 30.04 21.74
N ILE A 487 -3.20 29.16 22.11
CA ILE A 487 -2.50 29.25 23.40
C ILE A 487 -1.66 30.54 23.43
N ASP A 488 -1.92 31.37 24.44
CA ASP A 488 -1.12 32.55 24.75
C ASP A 488 -0.11 32.22 25.86
N TYR A 489 1.11 31.86 25.45
CA TYR A 489 2.20 31.50 26.38
C TYR A 489 2.68 32.67 27.26
N SER A 490 2.22 33.90 27.02
CA SER A 490 2.49 35.03 27.91
C SER A 490 1.61 35.02 29.17
N LYS A 491 0.54 34.21 29.19
CA LYS A 491 -0.41 34.10 30.30
C LYS A 491 -0.16 32.84 31.14
N PRO A 492 -0.65 32.80 32.40
CA PRO A 492 -0.61 31.59 33.21
C PRO A 492 -1.30 30.42 32.49
N ALA A 493 -0.83 29.18 32.71
CA ALA A 493 -1.38 27.99 32.06
C ALA A 493 -2.90 27.83 32.25
N SER A 494 -3.44 28.31 33.36
CA SER A 494 -4.89 28.34 33.62
C SER A 494 -5.71 29.09 32.57
N SER A 495 -5.09 29.97 31.79
CA SER A 495 -5.73 30.69 30.69
C SER A 495 -6.06 29.82 29.48
N TRP A 496 -5.49 28.62 29.34
CA TRP A 496 -5.72 27.71 28.22
C TRP A 496 -5.94 26.24 28.62
N MET A 497 -5.71 25.88 29.89
CA MET A 497 -6.06 24.55 30.44
C MET A 497 -7.57 24.40 30.69
N HIS A 498 -8.38 24.61 29.67
CA HIS A 498 -9.81 24.34 29.64
C HIS A 498 -10.17 23.57 28.36
N PRO A 499 -11.18 22.69 28.39
CA PRO A 499 -11.59 21.94 27.21
C PRO A 499 -12.18 22.89 26.15
N VAL A 500 -12.21 22.45 24.90
CA VAL A 500 -13.02 23.09 23.86
C VAL A 500 -14.46 23.20 24.38
N PRO A 501 -15.14 24.36 24.25
CA PRO A 501 -16.50 24.53 24.75
C PRO A 501 -17.43 23.43 24.22
N SER A 502 -18.03 22.65 25.14
CA SER A 502 -19.03 21.65 24.76
C SER A 502 -20.25 22.37 24.20
N SER A 503 -20.73 21.91 23.03
CA SER A 503 -21.96 22.38 22.41
C SER A 503 -23.17 22.26 23.37
N SER A 504 -23.13 21.36 24.35
CA SER A 504 -24.23 21.01 25.26
C SER A 504 -24.61 22.05 26.33
N SER A 505 -24.04 23.26 26.34
CA SER A 505 -24.24 24.25 27.42
C SER A 505 -25.18 25.43 27.08
N SER A 506 -25.71 25.52 25.86
CA SER A 506 -26.75 26.49 25.52
C SER A 506 -28.10 25.81 25.32
N SER A 507 -29.05 26.16 26.17
CA SER A 507 -30.45 25.72 26.09
C SER A 507 -31.17 26.38 24.91
N SER A 508 -30.95 25.90 23.68
CA SER A 508 -31.87 26.02 22.54
C SER A 508 -31.29 25.26 21.32
N ASN A 509 -32.15 24.70 20.47
CA ASN A 509 -31.86 23.89 19.27
C ASN A 509 -30.95 24.58 18.20
N GLN A 510 -29.72 25.00 18.52
CA GLN A 510 -28.81 25.73 17.62
C GLN A 510 -27.41 25.07 17.46
N HIS A 511 -27.33 23.74 17.43
CA HIS A 511 -26.02 23.05 17.41
C HIS A 511 -25.40 22.89 16.01
N ASP A 512 -26.21 22.78 14.95
CA ASP A 512 -25.75 22.58 13.57
C ASP A 512 -26.25 23.71 12.65
N ARG A 513 -25.42 24.09 11.68
CA ARG A 513 -25.80 25.00 10.59
C ARG A 513 -26.71 24.26 9.62
N ARG A 514 -27.99 24.12 9.96
CA ARG A 514 -28.99 23.65 8.99
C ARG A 514 -29.37 24.82 8.08
N PRO A 515 -29.27 24.70 6.75
CA PRO A 515 -29.15 23.46 5.97
C PRO A 515 -27.78 23.19 5.31
N LEU A 516 -26.66 23.73 5.81
CA LEU A 516 -25.33 23.58 5.21
C LEU A 516 -24.76 22.18 5.47
N VAL A 517 -24.59 21.38 4.41
CA VAL A 517 -24.05 20.01 4.48
C VAL A 517 -22.60 19.97 4.00
N GLU A 518 -21.74 19.47 4.87
CA GLU A 518 -20.38 19.10 4.56
C GLU A 518 -20.34 17.70 3.94
N VAL A 519 -19.72 17.58 2.76
CA VAL A 519 -19.28 16.28 2.23
C VAL A 519 -17.79 16.18 2.52
N PRO A 520 -17.37 15.25 3.41
CA PRO A 520 -15.98 15.09 3.79
C PRO A 520 -15.04 15.11 2.59
N CYS A 521 -14.11 16.05 2.59
CA CYS A 521 -12.96 16.03 1.71
C CYS A 521 -11.73 16.30 2.58
N ASN A 522 -10.73 15.44 2.48
CA ASN A 522 -9.57 15.52 3.34
C ASN A 522 -8.27 15.37 2.53
N TRP A 523 -7.16 15.68 3.18
CA TRP A 523 -5.81 15.63 2.60
C TRP A 523 -5.37 14.24 2.11
N TYR A 524 -6.07 13.17 2.48
CA TYR A 524 -5.77 11.80 2.06
C TYR A 524 -6.58 11.35 0.84
N MET A 525 -7.50 12.19 0.36
CA MET A 525 -8.39 11.91 -0.78
C MET A 525 -8.23 12.87 -1.95
N GLU A 526 -7.07 13.50 -2.04
CA GLU A 526 -6.73 14.45 -3.08
C GLU A 526 -5.35 14.15 -3.69
N ASP A 527 -5.13 14.58 -4.92
CA ASP A 527 -3.97 14.22 -5.74
C ASP A 527 -2.79 15.19 -5.62
N MET A 528 -3.06 16.48 -5.39
CA MET A 528 -2.10 17.58 -5.41
C MET A 528 -1.10 17.49 -4.25
N THR A 529 -1.54 17.39 -2.99
CA THR A 529 -0.61 17.38 -1.85
C THR A 529 0.53 16.34 -1.98
N PRO A 530 0.27 15.07 -2.34
CA PRO A 530 1.36 14.10 -2.51
C PRO A 530 2.13 14.23 -3.84
N MET A 531 1.47 14.62 -4.93
CA MET A 531 2.01 14.45 -6.29
C MET A 531 2.25 15.74 -7.07
N GLN A 532 1.96 16.91 -6.52
CA GLN A 532 2.32 18.21 -7.09
C GLN A 532 3.54 18.79 -6.38
N PHE A 533 4.56 19.15 -7.15
CA PHE A 533 5.69 19.92 -6.64
C PHE A 533 5.38 21.42 -6.72
N LEU A 534 5.48 22.10 -5.57
CA LEU A 534 5.34 23.55 -5.41
C LEU A 534 6.66 24.11 -4.87
N PRO A 535 7.45 24.83 -5.67
CA PRO A 535 8.86 25.12 -5.35
C PRO A 535 9.06 26.02 -4.12
N HIS A 536 8.08 26.83 -3.76
CA HIS A 536 8.18 27.82 -2.67
C HIS A 536 7.42 27.40 -1.42
N VAL A 537 6.95 26.16 -1.36
CA VAL A 537 6.21 25.60 -0.22
C VAL A 537 7.14 24.64 0.52
N PRO A 538 7.60 24.95 1.75
CA PRO A 538 8.59 24.13 2.47
C PRO A 538 8.18 22.67 2.71
N ASN A 539 6.87 22.40 2.80
CA ASN A 539 6.28 21.07 2.95
C ASN A 539 5.80 20.47 1.61
N SER A 540 6.24 21.00 0.47
CA SER A 540 5.92 20.44 -0.84
C SER A 540 6.43 19.02 -0.99
N HIS A 541 5.60 18.18 -1.61
CA HIS A 541 6.01 16.86 -2.13
C HIS A 541 6.17 16.96 -3.65
N GLY A 542 5.51 16.09 -4.42
CA GLY A 542 5.56 16.10 -5.89
C GLY A 542 6.24 14.90 -6.53
N TYR A 543 6.84 14.02 -5.73
CA TYR A 543 7.56 12.83 -6.21
C TYR A 543 7.06 11.53 -5.58
N VAL A 544 5.91 11.56 -4.88
CA VAL A 544 5.29 10.34 -4.36
C VAL A 544 4.83 9.49 -5.55
N ASP A 545 5.19 8.20 -5.52
CA ASP A 545 4.85 7.27 -6.61
C ASP A 545 3.33 7.10 -6.71
N VAL A 546 2.80 7.20 -7.94
CA VAL A 546 1.37 7.03 -8.24
C VAL A 546 0.80 5.71 -7.72
N ARG A 547 1.60 4.65 -7.61
CA ARG A 547 1.17 3.36 -7.07
C ARG A 547 0.93 3.41 -5.56
N VAL A 548 1.67 4.24 -4.84
CA VAL A 548 1.49 4.42 -3.40
C VAL A 548 0.18 5.15 -3.13
N VAL A 549 -0.10 6.23 -3.87
CA VAL A 549 -1.37 6.97 -3.73
C VAL A 549 -2.56 6.12 -4.17
N GLU A 550 -2.45 5.40 -5.30
CA GLU A 550 -3.48 4.44 -5.75
C GLU A 550 -3.79 3.38 -4.69
N GLN A 551 -2.77 2.83 -4.04
CA GLN A 551 -2.95 1.83 -2.99
C GLN A 551 -3.57 2.44 -1.72
N LEU A 552 -3.12 3.62 -1.31
CA LEU A 552 -3.69 4.36 -0.17
C LEU A 552 -5.20 4.56 -0.35
N TRP A 553 -5.64 4.99 -1.53
CA TRP A 553 -7.05 5.17 -1.83
C TRP A 553 -7.83 3.85 -1.82
N ARG A 554 -7.24 2.76 -2.32
CA ARG A 554 -7.86 1.42 -2.28
C ARG A 554 -8.01 0.91 -0.85
N ASP A 555 -6.96 1.00 -0.04
CA ASP A 555 -6.98 0.52 1.34
C ASP A 555 -8.04 1.27 2.15
N ARG A 556 -8.13 2.59 1.96
CA ARG A 556 -9.17 3.41 2.59
C ARG A 556 -10.58 3.00 2.13
N PHE A 557 -10.81 2.82 0.83
CA PHE A 557 -12.09 2.36 0.32
C PHE A 557 -12.50 1.01 0.93
N LEU A 558 -11.58 0.04 0.96
CA LEU A 558 -11.84 -1.29 1.51
C LEU A 558 -12.18 -1.22 3.00
N TRP A 559 -11.48 -0.36 3.75
CA TRP A 559 -11.77 -0.15 5.17
C TRP A 559 -13.17 0.45 5.37
N ILE A 560 -13.51 1.53 4.67
CA ILE A 560 -14.86 2.15 4.73
C ILE A 560 -15.93 1.11 4.36
N ARG A 561 -15.72 0.36 3.28
CA ARG A 561 -16.64 -0.70 2.86
C ARG A 561 -16.91 -1.72 3.95
N ASP A 562 -15.87 -2.13 4.68
CA ASP A 562 -15.99 -3.22 5.65
C ASP A 562 -16.47 -2.76 7.03
N ASN A 563 -16.38 -1.47 7.34
CA ASN A 563 -16.64 -0.95 8.69
C ASN A 563 -17.73 0.14 8.76
N GLU A 564 -17.99 0.88 7.69
CA GLU A 564 -18.82 2.11 7.71
C GLU A 564 -20.11 1.97 6.89
N THR A 565 -20.45 0.78 6.41
CA THR A 565 -21.63 0.54 5.55
C THR A 565 -22.87 0.05 6.32
N ASP A 566 -22.79 0.01 7.65
CA ASP A 566 -23.90 -0.35 8.55
C ASP A 566 -24.75 0.87 8.97
N GLU A 567 -24.19 2.09 8.88
CA GLU A 567 -24.89 3.37 9.12
C GLU A 567 -25.34 4.02 7.79
N GLU A 568 -25.97 5.21 7.83
CA GLU A 568 -26.44 5.93 6.63
C GLU A 568 -25.34 6.06 5.54
N ASP A 569 -25.75 6.18 4.27
CA ASP A 569 -24.92 6.06 3.05
C ASP A 569 -23.51 6.73 3.11
N ALA A 570 -22.48 5.93 3.44
CA ALA A 570 -21.08 6.34 3.40
C ALA A 570 -20.66 6.90 2.02
N VAL A 571 -19.86 7.96 2.03
CA VAL A 571 -19.31 8.63 0.85
C VAL A 571 -17.81 8.37 0.74
N PHE A 572 -17.37 8.03 -0.47
CA PHE A 572 -15.97 7.94 -0.84
C PHE A 572 -15.61 9.12 -1.77
N PRO A 573 -15.08 10.22 -1.22
CA PRO A 573 -14.72 11.39 -1.99
C PRO A 573 -13.43 11.13 -2.77
N MET A 574 -13.31 11.60 -4.00
CA MET A 574 -12.07 11.62 -4.77
C MET A 574 -11.89 13.02 -5.36
N LEU A 575 -10.88 13.73 -4.90
CA LEU A 575 -10.50 15.04 -5.41
C LEU A 575 -9.32 14.93 -6.38
N MET A 576 -9.45 15.63 -7.49
CA MET A 576 -8.44 15.74 -8.53
C MET A 576 -8.23 17.21 -8.92
N HIS A 577 -7.03 17.54 -9.39
CA HIS A 577 -6.76 18.84 -9.99
C HIS A 577 -6.27 18.64 -11.43
N PRO A 578 -6.72 19.42 -12.42
CA PRO A 578 -6.15 19.40 -13.77
C PRO A 578 -4.65 19.68 -13.78
N ASP A 579 -4.17 20.47 -12.80
CA ASP A 579 -2.77 20.72 -12.50
C ASP A 579 -1.98 19.41 -12.32
N THR A 580 -2.55 18.48 -11.56
CA THR A 580 -1.90 17.25 -11.12
C THR A 580 -2.39 16.03 -11.92
N SER A 581 -3.65 15.65 -11.77
CA SER A 581 -4.30 14.55 -12.50
C SER A 581 -4.34 14.74 -14.02
N GLY A 582 -4.08 15.95 -14.54
CA GLY A 582 -3.87 16.18 -15.97
C GLY A 582 -2.51 15.68 -16.50
N MET A 583 -1.55 15.42 -15.62
CA MET A 583 -0.22 14.91 -15.99
C MET A 583 -0.29 13.47 -16.53
N ALA A 584 0.57 13.16 -17.50
CA ALA A 584 0.47 11.92 -18.28
C ALA A 584 0.64 10.64 -17.44
N HIS A 585 1.44 10.68 -16.38
CA HIS A 585 1.69 9.54 -15.50
C HIS A 585 0.61 9.40 -14.41
N ILE A 586 -0.02 10.51 -13.98
CA ILE A 586 -1.06 10.54 -12.95
C ILE A 586 -2.44 10.23 -13.54
N ILE A 587 -2.78 10.73 -14.73
CA ILE A 587 -4.08 10.44 -15.34
C ILE A 587 -4.34 8.94 -15.53
N GLY A 588 -3.27 8.17 -15.78
CA GLY A 588 -3.34 6.71 -15.85
C GLY A 588 -3.66 6.06 -14.50
N MET A 589 -3.21 6.65 -13.39
CA MET A 589 -3.56 6.24 -12.02
C MET A 589 -5.03 6.47 -11.74
N VAL A 590 -5.51 7.68 -12.03
CA VAL A 590 -6.91 8.06 -11.87
C VAL A 590 -7.82 7.13 -12.67
N GLU A 591 -7.52 6.88 -13.95
CA GLU A 591 -8.32 5.98 -14.77
C GLU A 591 -8.37 4.56 -14.18
N ARG A 592 -7.26 4.04 -13.65
CA ARG A 592 -7.24 2.72 -12.99
C ARG A 592 -8.07 2.70 -11.72
N MET A 593 -7.99 3.74 -10.89
CA MET A 593 -8.78 3.83 -9.66
C MET A 593 -10.28 3.87 -9.97
N ILE A 594 -10.71 4.69 -10.94
CA ILE A 594 -12.11 4.77 -11.34
C ILE A 594 -12.60 3.43 -11.88
N ARG A 595 -11.84 2.77 -12.75
CA ARG A 595 -12.21 1.45 -13.30
C ARG A 595 -12.34 0.41 -12.21
N TRP A 596 -11.44 0.42 -11.24
CA TRP A 596 -11.53 -0.46 -10.08
C TRP A 596 -12.79 -0.18 -9.25
N LEU A 597 -13.18 1.08 -9.04
CA LEU A 597 -14.46 1.43 -8.41
C LEU A 597 -15.68 1.02 -9.24
N GLN A 598 -15.59 1.04 -10.57
CA GLN A 598 -16.65 0.54 -11.46
C GLN A 598 -16.87 -0.97 -11.34
N GLU A 599 -15.85 -1.75 -10.98
CA GLU A 599 -16.01 -3.18 -10.65
C GLU A 599 -16.90 -3.36 -9.41
N TRP A 600 -16.76 -2.48 -8.41
CA TRP A 600 -17.64 -2.45 -7.23
C TRP A 600 -19.05 -1.93 -7.53
N GLU A 601 -19.19 -1.00 -8.47
CA GLU A 601 -20.51 -0.56 -8.96
C GLU A 601 -21.23 -1.71 -9.68
N ALA A 602 -20.50 -2.47 -10.50
CA ALA A 602 -21.04 -3.66 -11.18
C ALA A 602 -21.43 -4.78 -10.20
N ALA A 603 -20.71 -4.89 -9.07
CA ALA A 603 -21.07 -5.79 -7.96
C ALA A 603 -22.28 -5.29 -7.14
N GLY A 604 -22.75 -4.06 -7.37
CA GLY A 604 -23.89 -3.47 -6.68
C GLY A 604 -23.57 -2.85 -5.31
N GLU A 605 -22.29 -2.75 -4.95
CA GLU A 605 -21.83 -2.22 -3.64
C GLU A 605 -21.54 -0.71 -3.69
N VAL A 606 -21.26 -0.18 -4.89
CA VAL A 606 -20.96 1.24 -5.11
C VAL A 606 -22.02 1.89 -6.00
N VAL A 607 -22.23 3.19 -5.82
CA VAL A 607 -22.91 4.05 -6.79
C VAL A 607 -22.10 5.33 -7.00
N PHE A 608 -21.84 5.71 -8.25
CA PHE A 608 -21.27 7.04 -8.52
C PHE A 608 -22.37 8.09 -8.34
N ALA A 609 -22.10 9.10 -7.50
CA ALA A 609 -23.01 10.19 -7.26
C ALA A 609 -23.41 10.86 -8.59
N ARG A 610 -24.70 11.15 -8.77
CA ARG A 610 -25.20 11.88 -9.94
C ARG A 610 -25.53 13.32 -9.55
N ARG A 611 -25.39 14.21 -10.53
CA ARG A 611 -26.04 15.53 -10.55
C ARG A 611 -27.52 15.40 -10.15
N ALA A 612 -27.99 16.29 -9.29
CA ALA A 612 -29.38 16.41 -8.90
C ALA A 612 -30.30 16.51 -10.14
N ARG A 613 -31.22 15.55 -10.31
CA ARG A 613 -32.47 15.81 -11.03
C ARG A 613 -33.56 16.07 -9.99
N LEU A 614 -33.92 17.33 -9.84
CA LEU A 614 -35.26 17.71 -9.40
C LEU A 614 -36.24 17.23 -10.48
N GLN A 615 -36.87 16.07 -10.29
CA GLN A 615 -38.15 15.80 -10.95
C GLN A 615 -39.25 16.45 -10.10
N GLY A 616 -39.80 17.55 -10.60
CA GLY A 616 -41.12 17.99 -10.19
C GLY A 616 -42.16 16.94 -10.59
N GLY A 617 -43.10 16.67 -9.69
CA GLY A 617 -44.33 15.93 -9.99
C GLY A 617 -44.69 14.89 -8.95
N GLY A 618 -45.61 15.25 -8.05
CA GLY A 618 -46.39 14.28 -7.28
C GLY A 618 -46.57 14.67 -5.83
N GLY A 619 -47.41 15.67 -5.57
CA GLY A 619 -47.94 15.89 -4.22
C GLY A 619 -48.57 14.61 -3.68
N ARG A 620 -48.21 14.26 -2.45
CA ARG A 620 -49.10 13.55 -1.53
C ARG A 620 -49.16 14.38 -0.27
N GLY A 621 -50.38 14.85 0.01
CA GLY A 621 -50.68 15.69 1.13
C GLY A 621 -50.26 15.03 2.44
N ILE A 622 -49.72 15.86 3.32
CA ILE A 622 -49.81 15.61 4.75
C ILE A 622 -51.25 15.97 5.11
N ASP A 623 -52.07 14.92 5.26
CA ASP A 623 -53.35 15.03 5.92
C ASP A 623 -53.11 15.24 7.41
N LYS A 624 -53.96 16.08 8.01
CA LYS A 624 -53.88 16.57 9.38
C LYS A 624 -54.15 15.44 10.38
N THR A 625 -53.38 15.39 11.47
CA THR A 625 -53.85 15.41 12.87
C THR A 625 -52.70 15.71 13.79
#